data_AF-V9LG76-F1
#
_entry.id   AF-V9LG76-F1
#
_cell.length_a   1.000
_cell.length_b   1.000
_cell.length_c   1.000
_cell.angle_alpha   90.00
_cell.angle_beta   90.00
_cell.angle_gamma   90.00
#
_symmetry.space_group_name_H-M   'P 1'
#
loop_
_entity.id
_entity.type
_entity.pdbx_description
1 polymer ?
#
loop_
_entity_poly.entity_id
_entity_poly.type
_entity_poly.pdbx_seq_one_letter_code
_entity_poly.pdbx_strand_id
1 'polypeptide(L)'
;IFAAAPEPGDQETAQHTPGLQDSQDPRGGTEEQKFRFQFLEQKYGYYHCKDCNIRWESAYIWCISGTNKVYFKQFCRKCDKGYNPYRVEPILCQTCSKTRCTCPQKKRHIDPRRPHRQELCGRCRGKRLSCDNTYSYKYIV
;
A
#
# COMPACT_ATOMS: atom_id res chain seq x y z
N ILE A 1 12.30 3.74 64.78
CA ILE A 1 13.69 3.83 65.26
C ILE A 1 14.23 2.40 65.37
N PHE A 2 15.17 1.84 64.64
CA PHE A 2 16.20 2.17 63.63
C PHE A 2 16.18 0.98 62.63
N ALA A 3 16.10 1.16 61.32
CA ALA A 3 17.19 1.34 60.35
C ALA A 3 18.07 0.10 60.06
N ALA A 4 18.34 -0.07 58.76
CA ALA A 4 19.48 -0.72 58.09
C ALA A 4 19.32 -2.19 57.62
N ALA A 5 19.19 -2.32 56.29
CA ALA A 5 19.81 -3.40 55.49
C ALA A 5 21.34 -3.19 55.45
N PRO A 6 22.16 -4.19 55.03
CA PRO A 6 22.46 -4.36 53.60
C PRO A 6 22.75 -5.81 53.12
N GLU A 7 22.91 -5.93 51.80
CA GLU A 7 23.20 -7.09 50.93
C GLU A 7 24.60 -7.72 51.16
N PRO A 8 24.98 -8.88 50.55
CA PRO A 8 25.48 -8.89 49.16
C PRO A 8 25.44 -10.24 48.36
N GLY A 9 25.73 -10.12 47.06
CA GLY A 9 26.52 -11.09 46.25
C GLY A 9 25.73 -12.13 45.44
N ASP A 10 26.14 -12.61 44.27
CA ASP A 10 27.20 -12.28 43.30
C ASP A 10 27.02 -13.27 42.11
N GLN A 11 27.57 -12.92 40.93
CA GLN A 11 28.07 -13.81 39.85
C GLN A 11 27.11 -14.54 38.86
N GLU A 12 27.07 -14.00 37.63
CA GLU A 12 27.67 -14.54 36.40
C GLU A 12 27.63 -16.06 36.11
N THR A 13 26.99 -16.50 35.00
CA THR A 13 27.61 -17.43 34.00
C THR A 13 26.73 -17.76 32.76
N ALA A 14 27.41 -17.67 31.61
CA ALA A 14 27.48 -18.63 30.50
C ALA A 14 26.26 -19.02 29.61
N GLN A 15 26.50 -18.78 28.33
CA GLN A 15 25.89 -19.31 27.10
C GLN A 15 25.69 -20.84 27.08
N HIS A 16 24.66 -21.31 26.37
CA HIS A 16 24.69 -22.62 25.72
C HIS A 16 23.80 -22.65 24.46
N THR A 17 24.45 -22.76 23.31
CA THR A 17 23.90 -23.15 22.00
C THR A 17 23.72 -24.67 21.96
N PRO A 18 22.80 -25.20 21.14
CA PRO A 18 23.24 -26.27 20.27
C PRO A 18 22.82 -26.02 18.83
N GLY A 19 23.82 -26.02 17.95
CA GLY A 19 23.62 -26.36 16.54
C GLY A 19 23.72 -27.87 16.35
N LEU A 20 23.15 -28.35 15.25
CA LEU A 20 23.35 -29.60 14.47
C LEU A 20 21.98 -29.88 13.81
N GLN A 21 21.82 -30.19 12.52
CA GLN A 21 22.77 -30.62 11.52
C GLN A 21 22.13 -30.47 10.13
N ASP A 22 22.99 -30.16 9.17
CA ASP A 22 22.77 -30.21 7.73
C ASP A 22 22.32 -31.61 7.28
N SER A 23 21.38 -31.66 6.33
CA SER A 23 21.17 -32.83 5.48
C SER A 23 20.73 -32.35 4.10
N GLN A 24 21.72 -32.11 3.24
CA GLN A 24 21.59 -32.27 1.78
C GLN A 24 21.20 -33.74 1.49
N ASP A 25 20.21 -34.04 0.65
CA ASP A 25 20.32 -34.27 -0.81
C ASP A 25 18.97 -34.91 -1.29
N PRO A 26 18.75 -35.28 -2.56
CA PRO A 26 18.43 -34.49 -3.75
C PRO A 26 17.04 -34.90 -4.35
N ARG A 27 16.68 -34.27 -5.48
CA ARG A 27 15.65 -34.70 -6.47
C ARG A 27 14.20 -34.45 -6.10
N GLY A 28 13.64 -33.43 -6.75
CA GLY A 28 12.21 -33.28 -6.93
C GLY A 28 11.91 -31.88 -7.43
N GLY A 29 12.00 -31.67 -8.74
CA GLY A 29 11.51 -30.46 -9.39
C GLY A 29 9.99 -30.37 -9.22
N THR A 30 9.54 -29.92 -8.06
CA THR A 30 8.23 -29.28 -7.94
C THR A 30 8.52 -27.80 -8.00
N GLU A 31 8.13 -27.19 -9.11
CA GLU A 31 8.12 -25.74 -9.26
C GLU A 31 7.22 -25.19 -8.16
N GLU A 32 7.82 -24.89 -7.01
CA GLU A 32 7.19 -24.13 -5.96
C GLU A 32 6.90 -22.78 -6.60
N GLN A 33 5.68 -22.64 -7.11
CA GLN A 33 5.14 -21.39 -7.59
C GLN A 33 5.20 -20.43 -6.41
N LYS A 34 6.35 -19.76 -6.27
CA LYS A 34 6.59 -18.73 -5.28
C LYS A 34 5.60 -17.63 -5.65
N PHE A 35 4.41 -17.67 -5.07
CA PHE A 35 3.38 -16.66 -5.26
C PHE A 35 4.04 -15.32 -4.94
N ARG A 36 4.38 -14.55 -5.99
CA ARG A 36 4.94 -13.22 -5.82
C ARG A 36 3.80 -12.37 -5.30
N PHE A 37 3.75 -12.19 -3.98
CA PHE A 37 2.74 -11.35 -3.36
C PHE A 37 2.86 -9.94 -3.90
N GLN A 38 1.97 -9.61 -4.81
CA GLN A 38 1.92 -8.30 -5.41
C GLN A 38 0.87 -7.46 -4.68
N PHE A 39 1.34 -6.37 -4.07
CA PHE A 39 0.48 -5.43 -3.36
C PHE A 39 -0.09 -4.40 -4.33
N LEU A 40 -1.26 -3.84 -4.01
CA LEU A 40 -1.72 -2.64 -4.69
C LEU A 40 -1.33 -1.42 -3.85
N GLU A 41 -0.75 -0.44 -4.51
CA GLU A 41 -0.42 0.85 -3.94
C GLU A 41 -1.39 1.92 -4.42
N GLN A 42 -1.76 2.81 -3.52
CA GLN A 42 -2.60 3.94 -3.86
C GLN A 42 -1.76 5.05 -4.51
N LYS A 43 -2.23 5.56 -5.65
CA LYS A 43 -1.59 6.62 -6.43
C LYS A 43 -2.58 7.69 -6.84
N TYR A 44 -2.05 8.84 -7.26
CA TYR A 44 -2.81 9.91 -7.88
C TYR A 44 -2.90 9.68 -9.38
N GLY A 45 -4.10 9.81 -9.95
CA GLY A 45 -4.31 9.59 -11.38
C GLY A 45 -5.12 10.69 -12.03
N TYR A 46 -4.78 10.97 -13.29
CA TYR A 46 -5.46 11.93 -14.15
C TYR A 46 -6.21 11.19 -15.25
N TYR A 47 -7.46 11.58 -15.48
CA TYR A 47 -8.36 10.93 -16.40
C TYR A 47 -8.94 11.90 -17.42
N HIS A 48 -9.25 11.36 -18.59
CA HIS A 48 -9.91 12.10 -19.67
C HIS A 48 -10.88 11.17 -20.39
N CYS A 49 -12.16 11.53 -20.38
CA CYS A 49 -13.18 10.86 -21.17
C CYS A 49 -13.16 11.42 -22.58
N LYS A 50 -12.94 10.58 -23.59
CA LYS A 50 -12.91 11.01 -24.99
C LYS A 50 -14.31 11.33 -25.53
N ASP A 51 -15.34 10.64 -25.04
CA ASP A 51 -16.72 10.84 -25.52
C ASP A 51 -17.35 12.16 -25.07
N CYS A 52 -17.20 12.53 -23.78
CA CYS A 52 -17.79 13.76 -23.24
C CYS A 52 -16.78 14.85 -22.88
N ASN A 53 -15.51 14.64 -23.22
CA ASN A 53 -14.39 15.55 -23.01
C ASN A 53 -14.16 16.01 -21.55
N ILE A 54 -14.72 15.30 -20.58
CA ILE A 54 -14.53 15.61 -19.16
C ILE A 54 -13.18 15.09 -18.69
N ARG A 55 -12.49 15.94 -17.92
CA ARG A 55 -11.28 15.58 -17.19
C ARG A 55 -11.59 15.48 -15.71
N TRP A 56 -10.97 14.52 -15.04
CA TRP A 56 -11.06 14.40 -13.59
C TRP A 56 -9.77 13.80 -13.02
N GLU A 57 -9.62 13.96 -11.72
CA GLU A 57 -8.46 13.51 -10.97
C GLU A 57 -8.94 12.74 -9.74
N SER A 58 -8.17 11.73 -9.33
CA SER A 58 -8.51 10.90 -8.17
C SER A 58 -7.26 10.45 -7.44
N ALA A 59 -7.31 10.47 -6.10
CA ALA A 59 -6.30 9.89 -5.23
C ALA A 59 -6.57 8.41 -4.92
N TYR A 60 -7.65 7.82 -5.44
CA TYR A 60 -8.04 6.43 -5.16
C TYR A 60 -7.71 5.50 -6.33
N ILE A 61 -6.52 5.65 -6.90
CA ILE A 61 -6.06 4.80 -8.00
C ILE A 61 -5.23 3.68 -7.41
N TRP A 62 -5.57 2.44 -7.78
CA TRP A 62 -4.90 1.26 -7.28
C TRP A 62 -3.98 0.73 -8.37
N CYS A 63 -2.68 0.92 -8.17
CA CYS A 63 -1.65 0.42 -9.07
C CYS A 63 -0.98 -0.81 -8.49
N ILE A 64 -0.49 -1.69 -9.35
CA ILE A 64 0.42 -2.76 -8.95
C ILE A 64 1.67 -2.14 -8.32
N SER A 65 1.99 -2.51 -7.09
CA SER A 65 3.07 -1.90 -6.31
C SER A 65 4.42 -2.00 -7.03
N GLY A 66 5.17 -0.90 -7.03
CA GLY A 66 6.40 -0.76 -7.80
C GLY A 66 6.19 -0.48 -9.28
N THR A 67 4.93 -0.32 -9.73
CA THR A 67 4.61 -0.01 -11.13
C THR A 67 3.54 1.09 -11.23
N ASN A 68 3.31 1.60 -12.44
CA ASN A 68 2.19 2.50 -12.74
C ASN A 68 1.01 1.77 -13.40
N LYS A 69 1.00 0.42 -13.37
CA LYS A 69 -0.06 -0.38 -13.97
C LYS A 69 -1.29 -0.36 -13.07
N VAL A 70 -2.35 0.26 -13.55
CA VAL A 70 -3.63 0.39 -12.83
C VAL A 70 -4.39 -0.94 -12.85
N TYR A 71 -4.94 -1.33 -11.70
CA TYR A 71 -5.71 -2.55 -11.51
C TYR A 71 -7.22 -2.33 -11.66
N PHE A 72 -7.73 -1.21 -11.14
CA PHE A 72 -9.15 -0.84 -11.24
C PHE A 72 -9.35 0.42 -12.09
N LYS A 73 -10.25 0.33 -13.07
CA LYS A 73 -10.67 1.49 -13.88
C LYS A 73 -11.53 2.45 -13.07
N GLN A 74 -11.54 3.73 -13.47
CA GLN A 74 -12.52 4.70 -12.96
C GLN A 74 -13.57 4.95 -14.04
N PHE A 75 -14.81 5.18 -13.62
CA PHE A 75 -15.91 5.45 -14.53
C PHE A 75 -16.09 6.95 -14.76
N CYS A 76 -16.44 7.31 -15.98
CA CYS A 76 -16.85 8.67 -16.29
C CYS A 76 -18.24 8.95 -15.71
N ARG A 77 -18.41 10.06 -14.98
CA ARG A 77 -19.70 10.44 -14.38
C ARG A 77 -20.85 10.60 -15.39
N LYS A 78 -20.56 10.98 -16.63
CA LYS A 78 -21.57 11.19 -17.67
C LYS A 78 -21.82 9.97 -18.55
N CYS A 79 -20.75 9.30 -18.96
CA CYS A 79 -20.83 8.23 -19.98
C CYS A 79 -20.90 6.84 -19.37
N ASP A 80 -20.61 6.72 -18.08
CA ASP A 80 -20.50 5.46 -17.36
C ASP A 80 -19.50 4.44 -17.94
N LYS A 81 -18.61 4.89 -18.82
CA LYS A 81 -17.54 4.09 -19.41
C LYS A 81 -16.32 4.07 -18.49
N GLY A 82 -15.65 2.92 -18.41
CA GLY A 82 -14.44 2.73 -17.63
C GLY A 82 -13.19 3.24 -18.37
N TYR A 83 -12.43 4.10 -17.72
CA TYR A 83 -11.20 4.71 -18.22
C TYR A 83 -10.01 4.33 -17.35
N ASN A 84 -8.86 4.14 -17.99
CA ASN A 84 -7.56 4.14 -17.33
C ASN A 84 -7.05 5.58 -17.22
N PRO A 85 -6.27 5.92 -16.17
CA PRO A 85 -5.64 7.22 -16.11
C PRO A 85 -4.60 7.36 -17.22
N TYR A 86 -4.49 8.54 -17.80
CA TYR A 86 -3.46 8.84 -18.81
C TYR A 86 -2.13 9.26 -18.15
N ARG A 87 -2.17 9.69 -16.89
CA ARG A 87 -1.00 10.04 -16.07
C ARG A 87 -1.22 9.55 -14.66
N VAL A 88 -0.18 8.94 -14.09
CA VAL A 88 -0.18 8.41 -12.73
C VAL A 88 1.02 8.98 -11.99
N GLU A 89 0.79 9.47 -10.79
CA GLU A 89 1.79 10.07 -9.91
C GLU A 89 1.71 9.45 -8.50
N PRO A 90 2.83 9.36 -7.78
CA PRO A 90 2.80 8.95 -6.39
C PRO A 90 2.17 10.05 -5.53
N ILE A 91 1.46 9.65 -4.46
CA ILE A 91 0.91 10.58 -3.46
C ILE A 91 2.04 10.96 -2.50
N LEU A 92 2.84 11.94 -2.90
CA LEU A 92 3.98 12.44 -2.12
C LEU A 92 3.95 13.96 -2.01
N CYS A 93 4.49 14.48 -0.91
CA CYS A 93 4.72 15.91 -0.79
C CYS A 93 5.74 16.37 -1.83
N GLN A 94 5.43 17.42 -2.61
CA GLN A 94 6.40 17.96 -3.58
C GLN A 94 7.58 18.67 -2.92
N THR A 95 7.45 19.11 -1.66
CA THR A 95 8.52 19.81 -0.94
C THR A 95 9.52 18.87 -0.31
N CYS A 96 9.06 17.79 0.33
CA CYS A 96 9.92 16.88 1.09
C CYS A 96 9.87 15.42 0.62
N SER A 97 9.10 15.12 -0.42
CA SER A 97 8.92 13.78 -1.01
C SER A 97 8.40 12.70 -0.04
N LYS A 98 7.83 13.11 1.11
CA LYS A 98 7.24 12.18 2.08
C LYS A 98 5.72 12.08 1.87
N THR A 99 5.16 10.88 2.05
CA THR A 99 3.71 10.62 1.99
C THR A 99 2.95 11.31 3.13
N ARG A 100 3.55 11.39 4.32
CA ARG A 100 3.01 12.11 5.49
C ARG A 100 3.98 13.22 5.88
N CYS A 101 3.59 14.46 5.61
CA CYS A 101 4.41 15.63 5.89
C CYS A 101 3.67 16.67 6.73
N THR A 102 4.44 17.46 7.48
CA THR A 102 3.98 18.63 8.24
C THR A 102 4.24 19.95 7.50
N CYS A 103 4.62 19.89 6.22
CA CYS A 103 4.88 21.08 5.42
C CYS A 103 3.65 22.02 5.39
N PRO A 104 3.87 23.34 5.48
CA PRO A 104 2.78 24.33 5.59
C PRO A 104 1.95 24.45 4.32
N GLN A 105 2.53 24.21 3.14
CA GLN A 105 1.86 24.28 1.85
C GLN A 105 1.54 22.86 1.34
N LYS A 106 0.31 22.38 1.58
CA LYS A 106 -0.15 21.06 1.08
C LYS A 106 -1.01 21.22 -0.18
N LYS A 107 -0.58 20.62 -1.29
CA LYS A 107 -1.36 20.53 -2.53
C LYS A 107 -2.45 19.46 -2.45
N ARG A 108 -3.47 19.62 -3.30
CA ARG A 108 -4.66 18.74 -3.39
C ARG A 108 -4.39 17.27 -3.74
N HIS A 109 -3.24 16.93 -4.35
CA HIS A 109 -2.87 15.54 -4.65
C HIS A 109 -2.08 14.83 -3.55
N ILE A 110 -1.66 15.56 -2.50
CA ILE A 110 -0.85 15.01 -1.40
C ILE A 110 -1.75 14.30 -0.38
N ASP A 111 -3.04 14.65 -0.35
CA ASP A 111 -3.97 14.14 0.65
C ASP A 111 -4.61 12.81 0.19
N PRO A 112 -4.28 11.67 0.82
CA PRO A 112 -4.96 10.39 0.57
C PRO A 112 -6.40 10.37 1.09
N ARG A 113 -6.79 11.32 1.96
CA ARG A 113 -8.15 11.46 2.50
C ARG A 113 -9.04 12.37 1.67
N ARG A 114 -8.61 12.73 0.46
CA ARG A 114 -9.45 13.46 -0.50
C ARG A 114 -10.83 12.77 -0.56
N PRO A 115 -11.96 13.48 -0.69
CA PRO A 115 -13.26 12.81 -0.71
C PRO A 115 -13.34 11.75 -1.82
N HIS A 116 -13.58 10.51 -1.39
CA HIS A 116 -13.75 9.38 -2.29
C HIS A 116 -15.08 9.46 -3.04
N ARG A 117 -15.03 9.34 -4.37
CA ARG A 117 -16.22 9.28 -5.22
C ARG A 117 -16.50 7.83 -5.59
N GLN A 118 -17.30 7.17 -4.75
CA GLN A 118 -17.61 5.74 -4.87
C GLN A 118 -18.27 5.41 -6.21
N GLU A 119 -19.12 6.30 -6.72
CA GLU A 119 -19.83 6.14 -7.98
C GLU A 119 -18.89 6.07 -9.19
N LEU A 120 -17.67 6.62 -9.08
CA LEU A 120 -16.67 6.61 -10.13
C LEU A 120 -15.63 5.51 -9.95
N CYS A 121 -15.63 4.77 -8.84
CA CYS A 121 -14.51 3.89 -8.50
C CYS A 121 -14.75 2.42 -8.84
N GLY A 122 -13.97 1.87 -9.78
CA GLY A 122 -14.08 0.44 -10.15
C GLY A 122 -13.75 -0.54 -9.02
N ARG A 123 -13.12 -0.08 -7.94
CA ARG A 123 -12.89 -0.93 -6.77
C ARG A 123 -14.18 -1.14 -5.96
N CYS A 124 -14.87 -0.08 -5.57
CA CYS A 124 -16.00 -0.12 -4.63
C CYS A 124 -17.38 0.15 -5.22
N ARG A 125 -17.46 0.61 -6.47
CA ARG A 125 -18.75 0.93 -7.10
C ARG A 125 -19.70 -0.27 -7.03
N GLY A 126 -20.87 -0.06 -6.43
CA GLY A 126 -21.90 -1.09 -6.28
C GLY A 126 -21.57 -2.21 -5.29
N LYS A 127 -20.52 -2.07 -4.49
CA LYS A 127 -20.06 -3.10 -3.55
C LYS A 127 -20.14 -2.58 -2.11
N ARG A 128 -20.31 -3.50 -1.15
CA ARG A 128 -20.29 -3.21 0.30
C ARG A 128 -18.87 -3.02 0.86
N LEU A 129 -17.93 -2.50 0.06
CA LEU A 129 -16.53 -2.29 0.46
C LEU A 129 -16.17 -0.81 0.37
N SER A 130 -15.38 -0.31 1.33
CA SER A 130 -14.86 1.06 1.30
C SER A 130 -13.40 1.11 0.85
N CYS A 131 -13.09 2.06 -0.04
CA CYS A 131 -11.71 2.34 -0.45
C CYS A 131 -10.92 3.13 0.60
N ASP A 132 -11.57 3.66 1.64
CA ASP A 132 -10.93 4.53 2.65
C ASP A 132 -10.12 3.73 3.67
N ASN A 133 -10.46 2.46 3.90
CA ASN A 133 -9.98 1.72 5.07
C ASN A 133 -9.17 0.45 4.73
N THR A 134 -8.64 0.33 3.51
CA THR A 134 -7.96 -0.91 3.10
C THR A 134 -6.63 -0.64 2.41
N TYR A 135 -5.54 -0.64 3.19
CA TYR A 135 -4.20 -0.92 2.65
C TYR A 135 -4.27 -2.30 2.01
N SER A 136 -4.14 -2.35 0.70
CA SER A 136 -4.55 -3.47 -0.16
C SER A 136 -3.72 -4.72 0.11
N TYR A 137 -4.24 -5.61 0.95
CA TYR A 137 -3.64 -6.92 1.15
C TYR A 137 -3.88 -7.81 -0.07
N LYS A 138 -2.75 -8.19 -0.66
CA LYS A 138 -2.31 -9.56 -0.99
C LYS A 138 -3.29 -10.36 -1.85
N TYR A 139 -2.90 -10.53 -3.12
CA TYR A 139 -3.29 -11.53 -4.14
C TYR A 139 -3.61 -10.84 -5.47
N ILE A 140 -2.57 -10.66 -6.29
CA ILE A 140 -2.70 -10.52 -7.74
C ILE A 140 -2.03 -11.77 -8.31
N VAL A 141 -2.81 -12.58 -9.01
CA VAL A 141 -2.40 -13.86 -9.64
C VAL A 141 -1.46 -13.59 -10.79
#